data_AF-A0A2G2QA85-F1
#
_entry.id   AF-A0A2G2QA85-F1
#
_cell.length_a   1.000
_cell.length_b   1.000
_cell.length_c   1.000
_cell.angle_alpha   90.00
_cell.angle_beta   90.00
_cell.angle_gamma   90.00
#
_symmetry.space_group_name_H-M   'P 1'
#
loop_
_entity.id
_entity.type
_entity.pdbx_description
1 polymer ?
#
loop_
_entity_poly.entity_id
_entity_poly.type
_entity_poly.pdbx_seq_one_letter_code
_entity_poly.pdbx_strand_id
1 'polypeptide(L)'
;MGRAASWLVLVMVLLICYDVAMRYLFQQGSVALQELEWHLFALIFLLGSAYTLKHDEHVRVDILYQSRFVSDRQRALINIFGTLFLLFPFCMLILFTSWPFVENAFFYNEGSPDPGGLPYRFILKGSLLIAFSLLILQGLAGLLKNILKLSNNTEAQ
;
A
#
# COMPACT_ATOMS: atom_id res chain seq x y z
N MET A 1 -4.59 -10.96 3.87
CA MET A 1 -4.49 -9.53 3.51
C MET A 1 -5.83 -8.81 3.74
N GLY A 2 -6.84 -8.94 2.86
CA GLY A 2 -8.10 -8.17 2.99
C GLY A 2 -8.84 -8.28 4.33
N ARG A 3 -8.98 -9.49 4.90
CA ARG A 3 -9.60 -9.65 6.23
C ARG A 3 -8.83 -8.96 7.36
N ALA A 4 -7.50 -8.98 7.33
CA ALA A 4 -6.67 -8.32 8.33
C ALA A 4 -6.75 -6.79 8.20
N ALA A 5 -6.75 -6.28 6.97
CA ALA A 5 -6.96 -4.85 6.70
C ALA A 5 -8.34 -4.37 7.19
N SER A 6 -9.40 -5.17 7.02
CA SER A 6 -10.73 -4.84 7.52
C SER A 6 -10.78 -4.68 9.04
N TRP A 7 -10.04 -5.51 9.79
CA TRP A 7 -9.93 -5.37 11.24
C TRP A 7 -9.16 -4.11 11.64
N LEU A 8 -8.09 -3.77 10.92
CA LEU A 8 -7.34 -2.52 11.15
C LEU A 8 -8.22 -1.28 10.93
N VAL A 9 -9.08 -1.29 9.90
CA VAL A 9 -10.05 -0.22 9.65
C VAL A 9 -11.01 -0.07 10.82
N LEU A 10 -11.55 -1.19 11.34
CA LEU A 10 -12.45 -1.15 12.50
C LEU A 10 -11.75 -0.56 13.73
N VAL A 11 -10.51 -0.97 14.00
CA VAL A 11 -9.71 -0.42 15.11
C VAL A 11 -9.47 1.08 14.92
N MET A 12 -9.13 1.52 13.71
CA MET A 12 -8.91 2.94 13.39
C MET A 12 -10.18 3.76 13.63
N VAL A 13 -11.35 3.28 13.19
CA VAL A 13 -12.62 3.99 13.42
C VAL A 13 -12.94 4.11 14.90
N LEU A 14 -12.76 3.04 15.69
CA LEU A 14 -12.97 3.10 17.13
C LEU A 14 -12.00 4.08 17.81
N LEU A 15 -10.75 4.12 17.35
CA LEU A 15 -9.75 5.08 17.84
C LEU A 15 -10.16 6.52 17.58
N ILE A 16 -10.57 6.84 16.35
CA ILE A 16 -11.03 8.18 15.98
C ILE A 16 -12.26 8.57 16.80
N CYS A 17 -13.24 7.67 16.94
CA CYS A 17 -14.42 7.92 17.77
C CYS A 17 -14.03 8.20 19.22
N TYR A 18 -13.06 7.46 19.75
CA TYR A 18 -12.55 7.65 21.11
C TYR A 18 -11.82 8.99 21.27
N ASP A 19 -10.89 9.35 20.35
CA ASP A 19 -10.16 10.63 20.42
C ASP A 19 -11.12 11.82 20.33
N VAL A 20 -12.08 11.77 19.39
CA VAL A 20 -13.13 12.78 19.24
C VAL A 20 -13.97 12.89 20.52
N ALA A 21 -14.40 11.77 21.11
CA ALA A 21 -15.16 11.79 22.36
C ALA A 21 -14.36 12.41 23.53
N MET A 22 -13.09 12.02 23.70
CA MET A 22 -12.21 12.58 24.73
C MET A 22 -12.00 14.09 24.55
N ARG A 23 -11.80 14.51 23.30
CA ARG A 23 -11.54 15.91 22.97
C ARG A 23 -12.74 16.82 23.21
N TYR A 24 -13.93 16.39 22.82
CA TYR A 24 -15.13 17.24 22.91
C TYR A 24 -15.91 17.08 24.22
N LEU A 25 -15.96 15.89 24.81
CA LEU A 25 -16.71 15.64 26.04
C LEU A 25 -15.87 15.90 27.29
N PHE A 26 -14.58 15.59 27.24
CA PHE A 26 -13.68 15.64 28.41
C PHE A 26 -12.60 16.72 28.29
N GLN A 27 -12.54 17.44 27.17
CA GLN A 27 -11.51 18.47 26.88
C GLN A 27 -10.08 17.95 27.02
N GLN A 28 -9.86 16.65 26.76
CA GLN A 28 -8.57 15.99 26.82
C GLN A 28 -8.20 15.47 25.42
N GLY A 29 -7.02 15.85 24.93
CA GLY A 29 -6.46 15.35 23.66
C GLY A 29 -5.13 14.65 23.90
N SER A 30 -4.80 13.68 23.05
CA SER A 30 -3.53 12.96 23.11
C SER A 30 -2.82 13.00 21.76
N VAL A 31 -1.60 13.54 21.75
CA VAL A 31 -0.72 13.55 20.57
C VAL A 31 -0.44 12.12 20.13
N ALA A 32 -0.20 11.19 21.07
CA ALA A 32 0.01 9.78 20.75
C ALA A 32 -1.18 9.13 20.03
N LEU A 33 -2.43 9.46 20.42
CA LEU A 33 -3.62 8.92 19.77
C LEU A 33 -3.78 9.48 18.36
N GLN A 34 -3.63 10.79 18.21
CA GLN A 34 -3.67 11.43 16.90
C GLN A 34 -2.55 10.90 15.99
N GLU A 35 -1.37 10.60 16.54
CA GLU A 35 -0.32 9.96 15.78
C GLU A 35 -0.66 8.55 15.37
N LEU A 36 -1.25 7.77 16.28
CA LEU A 36 -1.67 6.40 16.02
C LEU A 36 -2.71 6.33 14.90
N GLU A 37 -3.61 7.30 14.80
CA GLU A 37 -4.60 7.38 13.73
C GLU A 37 -3.95 7.44 12.34
N TRP A 38 -3.01 8.36 12.12
CA TRP A 38 -2.36 8.46 10.80
C TRP A 38 -1.38 7.32 10.55
N HIS A 39 -0.78 6.73 11.59
CA HIS A 39 0.01 5.50 11.45
C HIS A 39 -0.86 4.32 11.00
N LEU A 40 -2.02 4.12 11.62
CA LEU A 40 -2.97 3.07 11.24
C LEU A 40 -3.51 3.31 9.82
N PHE A 41 -3.84 4.56 9.48
CA PHE A 41 -4.27 4.92 8.13
C PHE A 41 -3.20 4.54 7.09
N ALA A 42 -1.93 4.90 7.34
CA ALA A 42 -0.82 4.53 6.48
C ALA A 42 -0.65 3.01 6.37
N LEU A 43 -0.73 2.27 7.48
CA LEU A 43 -0.67 0.80 7.47
C LEU A 43 -1.79 0.17 6.65
N ILE A 44 -3.03 0.65 6.80
CA ILE A 44 -4.18 0.18 6.03
C ILE A 44 -3.96 0.41 4.55
N PHE A 45 -3.49 1.59 4.16
CA PHE A 45 -3.22 1.93 2.77
C PHE A 45 -2.09 1.09 2.18
N LEU A 46 -0.98 0.98 2.90
CA LEU A 46 0.21 0.24 2.47
C LEU A 46 -0.09 -1.26 2.32
N LEU A 47 -0.73 -1.89 3.31
CA LEU A 47 -1.10 -3.30 3.24
C LEU A 47 -2.27 -3.56 2.28
N GLY A 48 -3.17 -2.58 2.13
CA GLY A 48 -4.29 -2.62 1.19
C GLY A 48 -3.85 -2.50 -0.26
N SER A 49 -2.76 -1.80 -0.54
CA SER A 49 -2.29 -1.53 -1.91
C SER A 49 -2.10 -2.82 -2.74
N ALA A 50 -1.38 -3.81 -2.21
CA ALA A 50 -1.20 -5.10 -2.88
C ALA A 50 -2.52 -5.87 -3.05
N TYR A 51 -3.45 -5.75 -2.10
CA TYR A 51 -4.76 -6.38 -2.19
C TYR A 51 -5.63 -5.73 -3.28
N THR A 52 -5.66 -4.41 -3.35
CA THR A 52 -6.36 -3.66 -4.41
C THR A 52 -5.77 -3.94 -5.78
N LEU A 53 -4.43 -4.07 -5.87
CA LEU A 53 -3.76 -4.44 -7.13
C LEU A 53 -4.17 -5.84 -7.59
N LYS A 54 -4.34 -6.79 -6.66
CA LYS A 54 -4.84 -8.14 -6.98
C LYS A 54 -6.26 -8.13 -7.55
N HIS A 55 -7.12 -7.23 -7.09
CA HIS A 55 -8.51 -7.13 -7.51
C HIS A 55 -8.70 -6.17 -8.68
N ASP A 56 -7.60 -5.71 -9.28
CA ASP A 56 -7.68 -4.74 -10.38
C ASP A 56 -8.41 -3.45 -9.94
N GLU A 57 -8.29 -3.06 -8.66
CA GLU A 57 -8.91 -1.86 -8.05
C GLU A 57 -7.88 -0.84 -7.58
N HIS A 58 -6.58 -1.13 -7.75
CA HIS A 58 -5.54 -0.12 -7.53
C HIS A 58 -5.71 1.01 -8.55
N VAL A 59 -5.42 2.26 -8.16
CA VAL A 59 -5.65 3.44 -9.00
C VAL A 59 -5.00 3.24 -10.37
N ARG A 60 -5.84 3.17 -11.40
CA ARG A 60 -5.43 3.05 -12.80
C ARG A 60 -6.05 4.17 -13.62
N VAL A 61 -5.36 4.52 -14.70
CA VAL A 61 -5.90 5.43 -15.70
C VAL A 61 -6.91 4.66 -16.56
N ASP A 62 -8.16 4.60 -16.10
CA ASP A 62 -9.22 3.79 -16.72
C ASP A 62 -9.61 4.26 -18.13
N ILE A 63 -9.32 5.51 -18.48
CA ILE A 63 -9.66 6.11 -19.78
C ILE A 63 -9.04 5.34 -20.95
N LEU A 64 -7.80 4.86 -20.78
CA LEU A 64 -7.11 4.08 -21.80
C LEU A 64 -7.56 2.61 -21.81
N TYR A 65 -8.00 2.10 -20.67
CA TYR A 65 -8.23 0.67 -20.45
C TYR A 65 -9.67 0.24 -20.77
N GLN A 66 -10.64 1.11 -20.50
CA GLN A 66 -12.07 0.89 -20.76
C GLN A 66 -12.52 1.31 -22.16
N SER A 67 -11.63 1.90 -22.95
CA SER A 67 -11.91 2.26 -24.33
C SER A 67 -12.30 1.01 -25.14
N ARG A 68 -13.45 1.08 -25.84
CA ARG A 68 -13.99 0.03 -26.72
C ARG A 68 -13.01 -0.40 -27.81
N PHE A 69 -11.98 0.41 -28.08
CA PHE A 69 -10.98 0.18 -29.12
C PHE A 69 -9.80 -0.70 -28.71
N VAL A 70 -9.69 -1.09 -27.42
CA VAL A 70 -8.54 -1.86 -26.93
C VAL A 70 -8.85 -3.35 -26.86
N SER A 71 -8.18 -4.14 -27.69
CA SER A 71 -8.30 -5.61 -27.70
C SER A 71 -7.69 -6.26 -26.46
N ASP A 72 -8.10 -7.50 -26.15
CA ASP A 72 -7.57 -8.27 -25.02
C ASP A 72 -6.05 -8.44 -25.05
N ARG A 73 -5.45 -8.53 -26.25
CA ARG A 73 -4.00 -8.58 -26.43
C ARG A 73 -3.33 -7.25 -26.09
N GLN A 74 -3.90 -6.13 -26.55
CA GLN A 74 -3.37 -4.80 -26.23
C GLN A 74 -3.45 -4.51 -24.73
N ARG A 75 -4.53 -4.91 -24.06
CA ARG A 75 -4.67 -4.79 -22.59
C ARG A 75 -3.57 -5.56 -21.86
N ALA A 76 -3.33 -6.81 -22.27
CA ALA A 76 -2.27 -7.64 -21.68
C ALA A 76 -0.88 -7.02 -21.89
N LEU A 77 -0.59 -6.47 -23.07
CA LEU A 77 0.66 -5.75 -23.33
C LEU A 77 0.79 -4.51 -22.45
N ILE A 78 -0.25 -3.67 -22.37
CA ILE A 78 -0.25 -2.48 -21.50
C ILE A 78 0.04 -2.85 -20.06
N ASN A 79 -0.56 -3.92 -19.53
CA ASN A 79 -0.29 -4.38 -18.16
C ASN A 79 1.16 -4.85 -17.98
N ILE A 80 1.71 -5.59 -18.94
CA ILE A 80 3.10 -6.06 -18.86
C ILE A 80 4.05 -4.87 -18.85
N PHE A 81 3.87 -3.93 -19.79
CA PHE A 81 4.68 -2.71 -19.86
C PHE A 81 4.52 -1.85 -18.61
N GLY A 82 3.30 -1.60 -18.15
CA GLY A 82 3.03 -0.85 -16.93
C GLY A 82 3.65 -1.51 -15.69
N THR A 83 3.61 -2.83 -15.60
CA THR A 83 4.23 -3.55 -14.48
C THR A 83 5.75 -3.44 -14.52
N LEU A 84 6.36 -3.64 -15.70
CA LEU A 84 7.82 -3.69 -15.85
C LEU A 84 8.49 -2.32 -15.77
N PHE A 85 7.86 -1.28 -16.34
CA PHE A 85 8.46 0.05 -16.48
C PHE A 85 7.94 1.08 -15.48
N LEU A 86 6.77 0.87 -14.87
CA LEU A 86 6.24 1.79 -13.85
C LEU A 86 6.26 1.14 -12.47
N LEU A 87 5.59 -0.01 -12.32
CA LEU A 87 5.40 -0.61 -10.99
C LEU A 87 6.72 -1.10 -10.37
N PHE A 88 7.50 -1.92 -11.08
CA PHE A 88 8.73 -2.47 -10.53
C PHE A 88 9.79 -1.39 -10.25
N PRO A 89 10.10 -0.44 -11.15
CA PRO A 89 11.08 0.60 -10.87
C PRO A 89 10.65 1.48 -9.71
N PHE A 90 9.36 1.83 -9.62
CA PHE A 90 8.82 2.58 -8.49
C PHE A 90 8.96 1.82 -7.18
N CYS A 91 8.57 0.54 -7.14
CA CYS A 91 8.67 -0.27 -5.92
C CYS A 91 10.13 -0.48 -5.50
N MET A 92 11.03 -0.75 -6.45
CA MET A 92 12.46 -0.89 -6.18
C MET A 92 13.05 0.41 -5.64
N LEU A 93 12.74 1.56 -6.25
CA LEU A 93 13.19 2.86 -5.76
C LEU A 93 12.80 3.05 -4.31
N ILE A 94 11.52 2.84 -3.98
CA ILE A 94 11.03 3.00 -2.61
C ILE A 94 11.72 2.03 -1.65
N LEU A 95 11.93 0.76 -2.03
CA LEU A 95 12.63 -0.20 -1.18
C LEU A 95 14.07 0.22 -0.91
N PHE A 96 14.82 0.64 -1.94
CA PHE A 96 16.20 1.09 -1.80
C PHE A 96 16.31 2.34 -0.94
N THR A 97 15.43 3.32 -1.12
CA THR A 97 15.46 4.56 -0.33
C THR A 97 14.95 4.36 1.09
N SER A 98 13.98 3.47 1.29
CA SER A 98 13.37 3.23 2.61
C SER A 98 14.26 2.38 3.50
N TRP A 99 15.08 1.48 2.94
CA TRP A 99 15.93 0.58 3.72
C TRP A 99 16.79 1.31 4.77
N PRO A 100 17.66 2.30 4.40
CA PRO A 100 18.45 3.02 5.41
C PRO A 100 17.57 3.84 6.37
N PHE A 101 16.37 4.25 5.94
CA PHE A 101 15.46 5.00 6.79
C PHE A 101 14.84 4.12 7.89
N VAL A 102 14.49 2.87 7.57
CA VAL A 102 14.02 1.88 8.55
C VAL A 102 15.15 1.48 9.49
N GLU A 103 16.33 1.22 8.93
CA GLU A 103 17.51 0.80 9.68
C GLU A 103 17.91 1.84 10.73
N ASN A 104 18.05 3.10 10.33
CA ASN A 104 18.35 4.19 11.27
C ASN A 104 17.26 4.33 12.34
N ALA A 105 15.98 4.26 11.97
CA ALA A 105 14.89 4.36 12.94
C ALA A 105 14.91 3.24 13.98
N PHE A 106 15.32 2.04 13.58
CA PHE A 106 15.47 0.89 14.46
C PHE A 106 16.67 1.06 15.40
N PHE A 107 17.85 1.41 14.85
CA PHE A 107 19.07 1.58 15.66
C PHE A 107 18.96 2.70 16.69
N TYR A 108 18.35 3.83 16.31
CA TYR A 108 18.21 4.98 17.21
C TYR A 108 16.93 4.94 18.06
N ASN A 109 16.13 3.86 18.01
CA ASN A 109 14.82 3.77 18.65
C ASN A 109 13.98 5.04 18.43
N GLU A 110 13.87 5.46 17.18
CA GLU A 110 13.29 6.74 16.80
C GLU A 110 11.85 6.86 17.31
N GLY A 111 11.58 7.89 18.10
CA GLY A 111 10.26 8.29 18.55
C GLY A 111 9.78 9.54 17.83
N SER A 112 8.55 9.94 18.11
CA SER A 112 8.04 11.23 17.67
C SER A 112 8.82 12.39 18.29
N PRO A 113 9.13 13.46 17.51
CA PRO A 113 9.67 14.69 18.06
C PRO A 113 8.62 15.47 18.87
N ASP A 114 7.33 15.16 18.71
CA ASP A 114 6.26 15.87 19.39
C ASP A 114 6.14 15.42 20.86
N PRO A 115 5.94 16.34 21.82
CA PRO A 115 5.76 15.99 23.22
C PRO A 115 4.58 15.04 23.44
N GLY A 116 4.86 13.87 23.99
CA GLY A 116 3.85 12.82 24.19
C GLY A 116 3.44 12.09 22.91
N GLY A 117 4.21 12.18 21.83
CA GLY A 117 4.00 11.42 20.60
C GLY A 117 4.44 9.95 20.71
N LEU A 118 4.23 9.17 19.65
CA LEU A 118 4.44 7.72 19.70
C LEU A 118 5.93 7.34 19.72
N PRO A 119 6.32 6.38 20.57
CA PRO A 119 7.63 5.75 20.48
C PRO A 119 7.66 4.75 19.30
N TYR A 120 8.86 4.41 18.82
CA TYR A 120 9.08 3.32 17.87
C TYR A 120 8.52 3.53 16.45
N ARG A 121 8.84 4.67 15.83
CA ARG A 121 8.51 4.97 14.42
C ARG A 121 9.05 3.96 13.41
N PHE A 122 10.01 3.13 13.81
CA PHE A 122 10.51 2.04 12.97
C PHE A 122 9.41 1.06 12.55
N ILE A 123 8.33 0.89 13.33
CA ILE A 123 7.21 0.00 12.98
C ILE A 123 6.54 0.49 11.70
N LEU A 124 6.21 1.78 11.64
CA LEU A 124 5.61 2.38 10.46
C LEU A 124 6.57 2.36 9.27
N LYS A 125 7.83 2.76 9.48
CA LYS A 125 8.84 2.76 8.41
C LYS A 125 9.08 1.35 7.87
N GLY A 126 9.13 0.34 8.74
CA GLY A 126 9.26 -1.07 8.36
C GLY A 126 8.08 -1.58 7.53
N SER A 127 6.87 -1.04 7.77
CA SER A 127 5.71 -1.41 6.97
C SER A 127 5.81 -1.01 5.50
N LEU A 128 6.62 0.01 5.16
CA LEU A 128 6.95 0.34 3.77
C LEU A 128 7.67 -0.84 3.09
N LEU A 129 8.69 -1.38 3.73
CA LEU A 129 9.46 -2.51 3.17
C LEU A 129 8.55 -3.71 2.91
N ILE A 130 7.66 -4.01 3.84
CA ILE A 130 6.72 -5.12 3.71
C ILE A 130 5.73 -4.87 2.57
N ALA A 131 5.10 -3.69 2.53
CA ALA A 131 4.07 -3.36 1.54
C ALA A 131 4.61 -3.35 0.11
N PHE A 132 5.77 -2.71 -0.11
CA PHE A 132 6.37 -2.65 -1.45
C PHE A 132 6.94 -4.00 -1.90
N SER A 133 7.41 -4.84 -0.98
CA SER A 133 7.77 -6.23 -1.29
C SER A 133 6.54 -7.03 -1.73
N LEU A 134 5.39 -6.86 -1.06
CA LEU A 134 4.14 -7.50 -1.44
C LEU A 134 3.60 -6.99 -2.79
N LEU A 135 3.76 -5.69 -3.08
CA LEU A 135 3.41 -5.12 -4.39
C LEU A 135 4.24 -5.72 -5.52
N ILE A 136 5.55 -5.91 -5.32
CA ILE A 136 6.42 -6.58 -6.30
C ILE A 136 5.94 -8.02 -6.53
N LEU A 137 5.67 -8.78 -5.45
CA LEU A 137 5.17 -10.15 -5.56
C LEU A 137 3.83 -10.21 -6.33
N GLN A 138 2.91 -9.30 -6.03
CA GLN A 138 1.62 -9.22 -6.71
C GLN A 138 1.77 -8.78 -8.18
N GLY A 139 2.67 -7.82 -8.45
CA GLY A 139 3.01 -7.40 -9.81
C GLY A 139 3.59 -8.54 -10.63
N LEU A 140 4.47 -9.36 -10.06
CA LEU A 140 5.03 -10.55 -10.70
C LEU A 140 3.94 -11.58 -11.05
N ALA A 141 3.02 -11.85 -10.12
CA ALA A 141 1.89 -12.74 -10.38
C ALA A 141 0.98 -12.20 -11.52
N GLY A 142 0.73 -10.90 -11.55
CA GLY A 142 -0.01 -10.24 -12.63
C GLY A 142 0.72 -10.31 -13.97
N LEU A 143 2.04 -10.10 -13.98
CA LEU A 143 2.87 -10.17 -15.18
C LEU A 143 2.84 -11.57 -15.80
N LEU A 144 3.04 -12.62 -15.00
CA LEU A 144 2.97 -14.01 -15.45
C LEU A 144 1.60 -14.36 -16.03
N LYS A 145 0.50 -13.92 -15.38
CA LYS A 145 -0.86 -14.12 -15.87
C LYS A 145 -1.10 -13.46 -17.23
N ASN A 146 -0.59 -12.23 -17.43
CA ASN A 146 -0.72 -11.53 -18.70
C ASN A 146 0.13 -12.17 -19.81
N ILE A 147 1.33 -12.69 -19.50
CA ILE A 147 2.15 -13.43 -20.46
C ILE A 147 1.44 -14.71 -20.91
N LEU A 148 0.87 -15.49 -19.98
CA LEU A 148 0.09 -16.69 -20.30
C LEU A 148 -1.13 -16.36 -21.18
N LYS A 149 -1.82 -15.26 -20.90
CA LYS A 149 -2.96 -14.80 -21.72
C LYS A 149 -2.54 -14.48 -23.16
N LEU A 150 -1.33 -13.94 -23.38
CA LEU A 150 -0.80 -13.69 -24.71
C LEU A 150 -0.40 -14.98 -25.44
N SER A 151 0.20 -15.94 -24.73
CA SER A 151 0.58 -17.25 -25.29
C SER A 151 -0.65 -18.01 -25.78
N ASN A 152 -1.68 -18.17 -24.93
CA ASN A 152 -2.89 -18.93 -25.28
C ASN A 152 -3.70 -18.29 -26.40
N ASN A 153 -3.70 -16.95 -26.49
CA ASN A 153 -4.36 -16.27 -27.60
C ASN A 153 -3.62 -16.48 -28.94
N THR A 154 -2.34 -16.84 -28.93
CA THR A 154 -1.54 -17.08 -30.14
C THR A 154 -1.84 -18.47 -30.74
N GLU A 155 -2.25 -19.43 -29.92
CA GLU A 155 -2.66 -20.79 -30.38
C GLU A 155 -4.08 -20.85 -30.95
N ALA A 156 -4.91 -19.83 -30.69
CA ALA A 156 -6.31 -19.76 -31.16
C ALA A 156 -6.49 -19.00 -32.50
N GLN A 157 -5.41 -18.69 -33.21
CA GLN A 157 -5.40 -18.07 -34.54
C GLN A 157 -4.70 -18.98 -35.54
#